data_AF-A0A0D7BH74-F1
#
_entry.id   AF-A0A0D7BH74-F1
#
_cell.length_a   1.000
_cell.length_b   1.000
_cell.length_c   1.000
_cell.angle_alpha   90.00
_cell.angle_beta   90.00
_cell.angle_gamma   90.00
#
_symmetry.space_group_name_H-M   'P 1'
#
loop_
_entity.id
_entity.type
_entity.pdbx_description
1 polymer ?
#
loop_
_entity_poly.entity_id
_entity_poly.type
_entity_poly.pdbx_seq_one_letter_code
_entity_poly.pdbx_strand_id
1 'polypeptide(L)'
;MAAKYKDALKSISARTGAPLPSLIISFGLLHELTAIIPLVGGFYAARAFGVGETVVRAVKEDNNPGWMHQKAKTWLDEGANWTDRVGRRYGYFGLEKGSKASDSAVTQEHHLAGDIANAVVAYGLVKLLVPARIGVSLYLSPAFSRRIVDPTYRFVAKRFRRPPQ
;
A
#
# COMPACT_ATOMS: atom_id res chain seq x y z
N MET A 1 14.18 -9.02 30.17
CA MET A 1 13.35 -8.23 29.23
C MET A 1 12.11 -8.98 28.71
N ALA A 2 12.18 -10.28 28.41
CA ALA A 2 11.06 -11.03 27.84
C ALA A 2 9.78 -11.07 28.72
N ALA A 3 9.91 -11.08 30.05
CA ALA A 3 8.77 -11.08 30.97
C ALA A 3 7.91 -9.81 30.85
N LYS A 4 8.54 -8.63 30.92
CA LYS A 4 7.87 -7.33 30.77
C LYS A 4 7.13 -7.19 29.43
N TYR A 5 7.67 -7.77 28.36
CA TYR A 5 7.04 -7.75 27.04
C TYR A 5 5.78 -8.62 26.98
N LYS A 6 5.83 -9.82 27.57
CA LYS A 6 4.66 -10.72 27.67
C LYS A 6 3.55 -10.09 28.51
N ASP A 7 3.90 -9.39 29.58
CA ASP A 7 2.95 -8.71 30.46
C ASP A 7 2.28 -7.52 29.75
N ALA A 8 3.06 -6.73 29.00
CA ALA A 8 2.53 -5.65 28.17
C ALA A 8 1.55 -6.19 27.10
N LEU A 9 1.92 -7.27 26.41
CA LEU A 9 1.05 -7.89 25.40
C LEU A 9 -0.24 -8.47 26.01
N LYS A 10 -0.15 -9.13 27.17
CA LYS A 10 -1.33 -9.58 27.91
C LYS A 10 -2.24 -8.41 28.30
N SER A 11 -1.67 -7.30 28.74
CA SER A 11 -2.45 -6.10 29.10
C SER A 11 -3.18 -5.50 27.90
N ILE A 12 -2.55 -5.50 26.71
CA ILE A 12 -3.16 -5.02 25.47
C ILE A 12 -4.28 -5.96 25.03
N SER A 13 -4.08 -7.28 25.10
CA SER A 13 -5.11 -8.26 24.80
C SER A 13 -6.33 -8.12 25.73
N ALA A 14 -6.08 -7.92 27.03
CA ALA A 14 -7.14 -7.72 28.02
C ALA A 14 -7.94 -6.43 27.76
N ARG A 15 -7.27 -5.32 27.40
CA ARG A 15 -7.93 -4.04 27.09
C ARG A 15 -8.70 -4.04 25.77
N THR A 16 -8.21 -4.76 24.77
CA THR A 16 -8.81 -4.79 23.42
C THR A 16 -9.88 -5.87 23.28
N GLY A 17 -9.95 -6.82 24.22
CA GLY A 17 -10.90 -7.94 24.19
C GLY A 17 -10.65 -8.92 23.04
N ALA A 18 -9.45 -8.90 22.45
CA ALA A 18 -9.07 -9.71 21.31
C ALA A 18 -7.79 -10.51 21.61
N PRO A 19 -7.69 -11.78 21.16
CA PRO A 19 -6.48 -12.56 21.32
C PRO A 19 -5.35 -11.99 20.46
N LEU A 20 -4.13 -11.95 20.99
CA LEU A 20 -2.94 -11.34 20.34
C LEU A 20 -2.72 -11.77 18.88
N PRO A 21 -2.82 -13.07 18.51
CA PRO A 21 -2.64 -13.47 17.11
C PRO A 21 -3.69 -12.86 16.16
N SER A 22 -4.95 -12.78 16.61
CA SER A 22 -6.05 -12.18 15.86
C SER A 22 -5.83 -10.68 15.66
N LEU A 23 -5.29 -9.99 16.67
CA LEU A 23 -4.96 -8.57 16.58
C LEU A 23 -3.84 -8.31 15.56
N ILE A 24 -2.80 -9.13 15.54
CA ILE A 24 -1.70 -9.02 14.56
C ILE A 24 -2.21 -9.27 13.13
N ILE A 25 -3.04 -10.31 12.94
CA ILE A 25 -3.64 -10.61 11.63
C ILE A 25 -4.54 -9.44 11.17
N SER A 26 -5.35 -8.90 12.08
CA SER A 26 -6.22 -7.76 11.79
C SER A 26 -5.44 -6.53 11.40
N PHE A 27 -4.35 -6.24 12.12
CA PHE A 27 -3.45 -5.14 11.80
C PHE A 27 -2.84 -5.32 10.42
N GLY A 28 -2.31 -6.50 10.09
CA GLY A 28 -1.75 -6.79 8.78
C GLY A 28 -2.77 -6.60 7.66
N LEU A 29 -3.97 -7.17 7.81
CA LEU A 29 -5.02 -7.04 6.80
C LEU A 29 -5.46 -5.59 6.58
N LEU A 30 -5.64 -4.82 7.66
CA LEU A 30 -5.97 -3.40 7.56
C LEU A 30 -4.82 -2.58 6.98
N HIS A 31 -3.58 -2.90 7.33
CA HIS A 31 -2.40 -2.22 6.81
C HIS A 31 -2.27 -2.39 5.30
N GLU A 32 -2.56 -3.58 4.78
CA GLU A 32 -2.57 -3.85 3.34
C GLU A 32 -3.75 -3.18 2.64
N LEU A 33 -4.95 -3.27 3.22
CA LEU A 33 -6.15 -2.64 2.64
C LEU A 33 -5.99 -1.12 2.52
N THR A 34 -5.44 -0.50 3.56
CA THR A 34 -5.11 0.94 3.57
C THR A 34 -3.91 1.29 2.68
N ALA A 35 -3.18 0.32 2.14
CA ALA A 35 -2.20 0.52 1.06
C ALA A 35 -2.86 0.51 -0.32
N ILE A 36 -3.72 -0.50 -0.55
CA ILE A 36 -4.32 -0.78 -1.85
C ILE A 36 -5.32 0.32 -2.22
N ILE A 37 -6.17 0.72 -1.28
CA ILE A 37 -7.22 1.72 -1.56
C ILE A 37 -6.62 3.05 -2.01
N PRO A 38 -5.64 3.65 -1.30
CA PRO A 38 -5.02 4.90 -1.77
C PRO A 38 -4.17 4.72 -3.03
N LEU A 39 -3.58 3.55 -3.25
CA LEU A 39 -2.81 3.29 -4.47
C LEU A 39 -3.74 3.29 -5.70
N VAL A 40 -4.78 2.47 -5.66
CA VAL A 40 -5.74 2.34 -6.77
C VAL A 40 -6.55 3.62 -6.93
N GLY A 41 -7.07 4.16 -5.82
CA GLY A 41 -7.83 5.40 -5.81
C GLY A 41 -7.00 6.60 -6.27
N GLY A 42 -5.75 6.71 -5.81
CA GLY A 42 -4.81 7.76 -6.23
C GLY A 42 -4.50 7.69 -7.71
N PHE A 43 -4.30 6.49 -8.26
CA PHE A 43 -4.09 6.29 -9.70
C PHE A 43 -5.29 6.78 -10.52
N TYR A 44 -6.51 6.30 -10.19
CA TYR A 44 -7.70 6.68 -10.92
C TYR A 44 -8.05 8.15 -10.74
N ALA A 45 -7.81 8.73 -9.56
CA ALA A 45 -7.98 10.16 -9.35
C ALA A 45 -6.98 10.96 -10.21
N ALA A 46 -5.69 10.63 -10.18
CA ALA A 46 -4.67 11.30 -10.98
C ALA A 46 -5.00 11.22 -12.48
N ARG A 47 -5.46 10.05 -12.94
CA ARG A 47 -5.91 9.82 -14.32
C ARG A 47 -7.16 10.63 -14.67
N ALA A 48 -8.17 10.65 -13.80
CA ALA A 48 -9.42 11.37 -14.02
C ALA A 48 -9.22 12.89 -14.11
N PHE A 49 -8.31 13.44 -13.29
CA PHE A 49 -7.99 14.86 -13.29
C PHE A 49 -6.86 15.22 -14.27
N GLY A 50 -6.18 14.25 -14.87
CA GLY A 50 -5.05 14.48 -15.77
C GLY A 50 -3.84 15.14 -15.09
N VAL A 51 -3.69 15.00 -13.76
CA VAL A 51 -2.68 15.75 -12.98
C VAL A 51 -1.36 15.00 -12.83
N GLY A 52 -1.29 13.72 -13.22
CA GLY A 52 -0.10 12.88 -13.02
C GLY A 52 1.17 13.50 -13.60
N GLU A 53 1.14 13.85 -14.89
CA GLU A 53 2.29 14.44 -15.59
C GLU A 53 2.67 15.81 -15.03
N THR A 54 1.68 16.66 -14.75
CA THR A 54 1.91 18.00 -14.20
C THR A 54 2.56 17.94 -12.83
N VAL A 55 2.12 17.04 -11.95
CA VAL A 55 2.70 16.87 -10.61
C VAL A 55 4.12 16.33 -10.70
N VAL A 56 4.37 15.31 -11.54
CA VAL A 56 5.73 14.77 -11.72
C VAL A 56 6.66 15.85 -12.26
N ARG A 57 6.21 16.62 -13.25
CA ARG A 57 7.00 17.71 -13.84
C ARG A 57 7.31 18.81 -12.83
N ALA A 58 6.28 19.29 -12.12
CA ALA A 58 6.44 20.34 -11.12
C ALA A 58 7.44 19.96 -10.03
N VAL A 59 7.40 18.72 -9.54
CA VAL A 59 8.34 18.28 -8.49
C VAL A 59 9.76 18.07 -9.04
N LYS A 60 9.92 17.70 -10.31
CA LYS A 60 11.25 17.54 -10.93
C LYS A 60 11.92 18.86 -11.29
N GLU A 61 11.13 19.84 -11.74
CA GLU A 61 11.61 21.15 -12.19
C GLU A 61 11.80 22.14 -11.03
N ASP A 62 11.10 21.95 -9.91
CA ASP A 62 11.30 22.77 -8.72
C ASP A 62 12.70 22.52 -8.12
N ASN A 63 13.43 23.59 -7.87
CA ASN A 63 14.79 23.59 -7.32
C ASN A 63 14.83 23.93 -5.82
N ASN A 64 13.69 23.83 -5.13
CA ASN A 64 13.60 24.08 -3.70
C ASN A 64 14.53 23.14 -2.89
N PRO A 65 15.46 23.66 -2.07
CA PRO A 65 16.36 22.85 -1.24
C PRO A 65 15.69 22.21 -0.02
N GLY A 66 14.37 22.37 0.15
CA GLY A 66 13.63 21.82 1.28
C GLY A 66 13.73 20.29 1.38
N TRP A 67 13.91 19.79 2.61
CA TRP A 67 14.03 18.35 2.88
C TRP A 67 12.83 17.53 2.34
N MET A 68 11.62 18.09 2.41
CA MET A 68 10.42 17.45 1.87
C MET A 68 10.45 17.36 0.36
N HIS A 69 10.97 18.39 -0.31
CA HIS A 69 11.10 18.40 -1.77
C HIS A 69 12.06 17.31 -2.24
N GLN A 70 13.23 17.22 -1.59
CA GLN A 70 14.20 16.17 -1.86
C GLN A 70 13.60 14.78 -1.63
N LYS A 71 12.82 14.60 -0.55
CA LYS A 71 12.12 13.35 -0.26
C LYS A 71 11.09 13.01 -1.34
N ALA A 72 10.30 14.00 -1.78
CA ALA A 72 9.30 13.83 -2.83
C ALA A 72 9.97 13.41 -4.15
N LYS A 73 11.06 14.06 -4.54
CA LYS A 73 11.85 13.68 -5.71
C LYS A 73 12.34 12.23 -5.62
N THR A 74 12.93 11.83 -4.49
CA THR A 74 13.34 10.44 -4.27
C THR A 74 12.17 9.47 -4.39
N TRP A 75 11.01 9.81 -3.82
CA TRP A 75 9.82 8.95 -3.92
C TRP A 75 9.26 8.84 -5.33
N LEU A 76 9.34 9.91 -6.13
CA LEU A 76 8.97 9.87 -7.54
C LEU A 76 9.93 8.99 -8.35
N ASP A 77 11.23 9.10 -8.11
CA ASP A 77 12.24 8.25 -8.78
C ASP A 77 12.07 6.77 -8.40
N GLU A 78 11.83 6.48 -7.11
CA GLU A 78 11.49 5.13 -6.66
C GLU A 78 10.18 4.63 -7.28
N GLY A 79 9.16 5.50 -7.36
CA GLY A 79 7.87 5.20 -7.98
C GLY A 79 8.01 4.89 -9.46
N ALA A 80 8.87 5.62 -10.19
CA ALA A 80 9.15 5.38 -11.61
C ALA A 80 9.80 4.00 -11.80
N ASN A 81 10.80 3.67 -10.98
CA ASN A 81 11.46 2.37 -10.99
C ASN A 81 10.51 1.21 -10.65
N TRP A 82 9.62 1.42 -9.67
CA TRP A 82 8.59 0.44 -9.31
C TRP A 82 7.58 0.26 -10.45
N THR A 83 7.11 1.35 -11.05
CA THR A 83 6.12 1.33 -12.13
C THR A 83 6.67 0.66 -13.38
N ASP A 84 7.92 0.94 -13.77
CA ASP A 84 8.60 0.27 -14.88
C ASP A 84 8.69 -1.25 -14.63
N ARG A 85 9.14 -1.64 -13.42
CA ARG A 85 9.24 -3.06 -13.05
C ARG A 85 7.90 -3.78 -13.08
N VAL A 86 6.86 -3.18 -12.53
CA VAL A 86 5.50 -3.77 -12.46
C VAL A 86 4.86 -3.78 -13.83
N GLY A 87 4.95 -2.68 -14.58
CA GLY A 87 4.44 -2.56 -15.93
C GLY A 87 5.04 -3.61 -16.86
N ARG A 88 6.37 -3.78 -16.88
CA ARG A 88 7.03 -4.82 -17.68
C ARG A 88 6.71 -6.24 -17.23
N ARG A 89 6.57 -6.48 -15.92
CA ARG A 89 6.30 -7.83 -15.39
C ARG A 89 4.90 -8.32 -15.72
N TYR A 90 3.91 -7.44 -15.67
CA TYR A 90 2.51 -7.80 -15.76
C TYR A 90 1.82 -7.29 -17.04
N GLY A 91 2.47 -6.45 -17.83
CA GLY A 91 1.86 -5.81 -18.99
C GLY A 91 0.91 -4.66 -18.63
N TYR A 92 1.17 -3.97 -17.51
CA TYR A 92 0.34 -2.85 -17.05
C TYR A 92 0.84 -1.50 -17.55
N PHE A 93 -0.04 -0.50 -17.54
CA PHE A 93 0.24 0.89 -17.91
C PHE A 93 0.64 1.08 -19.38
N GLY A 94 0.27 0.15 -20.28
CA GLY A 94 0.63 0.22 -21.71
C GLY A 94 2.01 -0.34 -22.04
N LEU A 95 2.72 -0.93 -21.08
CA LEU A 95 3.96 -1.65 -21.33
C LEU A 95 3.66 -3.09 -21.76
N GLU A 96 4.36 -3.59 -22.79
CA GLU A 96 4.26 -5.01 -23.15
C GLU A 96 5.02 -5.88 -22.15
N LYS A 97 4.43 -7.04 -21.82
CA LYS A 97 5.01 -7.99 -20.87
C LYS A 97 6.34 -8.51 -21.38
N GLY A 98 7.43 -8.23 -20.67
CA GLY A 98 8.78 -8.65 -21.05
C GLY A 98 9.44 -7.81 -22.15
N SER A 99 8.86 -6.66 -22.54
CA SER A 99 9.48 -5.73 -23.50
C SER A 99 10.80 -5.15 -22.98
N LYS A 100 11.76 -4.96 -23.89
CA LYS A 100 12.95 -4.14 -23.64
C LYS A 100 12.60 -2.66 -23.87
N ALA A 101 13.36 -1.74 -23.28
CA ALA A 101 13.05 -0.30 -23.28
C ALA A 101 12.92 0.37 -24.66
N SER A 102 13.14 -0.35 -25.76
CA SER A 102 13.25 0.19 -27.12
C SER A 102 12.07 -0.09 -28.06
N ASP A 103 11.14 -1.00 -27.73
CA ASP A 103 10.26 -1.60 -28.76
C ASP A 103 8.83 -1.04 -28.89
N SER A 104 8.38 -0.14 -28.01
CA SER A 104 6.93 0.20 -27.92
C SER A 104 6.54 1.64 -28.33
N ALA A 105 7.43 2.40 -28.99
CA ALA A 105 7.37 3.86 -29.03
C ALA A 105 7.13 4.47 -30.42
N VAL A 106 5.89 4.43 -30.95
CA VAL A 106 5.55 5.36 -32.07
C VAL A 106 4.14 5.96 -32.00
N THR A 107 3.15 5.37 -31.32
CA THR A 107 1.76 5.92 -31.35
C THR A 107 1.04 6.02 -30.00
N GLN A 108 1.59 5.44 -28.91
CA GLN A 108 0.96 5.45 -27.58
C GLN A 108 1.70 6.28 -26.53
N GLU A 109 2.75 7.02 -26.91
CA GLU A 109 3.65 7.68 -25.96
C GLU A 109 2.95 8.59 -24.96
N HIS A 110 1.95 9.39 -25.39
CA HIS A 110 1.27 10.32 -24.49
C HIS A 110 0.41 9.61 -23.44
N HIS A 111 -0.40 8.61 -23.82
CA HIS A 111 -1.22 7.87 -22.85
C HIS A 111 -0.36 6.95 -21.96
N LEU A 112 0.74 6.41 -22.51
CA LEU A 112 1.73 5.62 -21.78
C LEU A 112 2.45 6.46 -20.73
N ALA A 113 2.96 7.64 -21.11
CA ALA A 113 3.61 8.58 -20.19
C ALA A 113 2.65 9.05 -19.10
N GLY A 114 1.39 9.32 -19.46
CA GLY A 114 0.35 9.73 -18.52
C GLY A 114 -0.01 8.65 -17.49
N ASP A 115 -0.26 7.41 -17.92
CA ASP A 115 -0.57 6.32 -17.00
C ASP A 115 0.61 5.98 -16.08
N ILE A 116 1.84 6.04 -16.60
CA ILE A 116 3.06 5.90 -15.78
C ILE A 116 3.11 7.03 -14.75
N ALA A 117 2.94 8.29 -15.16
CA ALA A 117 2.97 9.42 -14.25
C ALA A 117 1.88 9.33 -13.16
N ASN A 118 0.66 8.91 -13.52
CA ASN A 118 -0.43 8.66 -12.58
C ASN A 118 -0.05 7.59 -11.53
N ALA A 119 0.59 6.50 -11.96
CA ALA A 119 1.04 5.43 -11.06
C ALA A 119 2.16 5.89 -10.13
N VAL A 120 3.11 6.69 -10.63
CA VAL A 120 4.19 7.28 -9.83
C VAL A 120 3.64 8.23 -8.76
N VAL A 121 2.68 9.10 -9.13
CA VAL A 121 2.01 10.00 -8.17
C VAL A 121 1.24 9.20 -7.13
N ALA A 122 0.50 8.16 -7.53
CA ALA A 122 -0.22 7.29 -6.62
C ALA A 122 0.72 6.59 -5.63
N TYR A 123 1.89 6.12 -6.10
CA TYR A 123 2.92 5.54 -5.25
C TYR A 123 3.46 6.55 -4.22
N GLY A 124 3.76 7.78 -4.66
CA GLY A 124 4.16 8.86 -3.78
C GLY A 124 3.10 9.19 -2.73
N LEU A 125 1.81 9.23 -3.13
CA LEU A 125 0.69 9.45 -2.23
C LEU A 125 0.60 8.35 -1.15
N VAL A 126 0.75 7.08 -1.53
CA VAL A 126 0.75 5.96 -0.57
C VAL A 126 1.89 6.09 0.44
N LYS A 127 3.07 6.56 0.01
CA LYS A 127 4.20 6.83 0.90
C LYS A 127 3.95 8.00 1.85
N LEU A 128 3.34 9.07 1.35
CA LEU A 128 2.93 10.21 2.18
C LEU A 128 1.97 9.77 3.30
N LEU A 129 1.06 8.84 2.97
CA LEU A 129 0.05 8.33 3.89
C LEU A 129 0.58 7.27 4.88
N VAL A 130 1.86 6.88 4.84
CA VAL A 130 2.40 5.83 5.73
C VAL A 130 2.13 6.08 7.23
N PRO A 131 2.38 7.29 7.79
CA PRO A 131 2.10 7.53 9.21
C PRO A 131 0.61 7.39 9.55
N ALA A 132 -0.26 7.92 8.67
CA ALA A 132 -1.71 7.81 8.82
C ALA A 132 -2.16 6.35 8.71
N ARG A 133 -1.60 5.56 7.78
CA ARG A 133 -1.93 4.13 7.60
C ARG A 133 -1.62 3.32 8.84
N ILE A 134 -0.48 3.55 9.49
CA ILE A 134 -0.13 2.88 10.75
C ILE A 134 -1.13 3.25 11.84
N GLY A 135 -1.42 4.55 12.00
CA GLY A 135 -2.37 5.02 13.01
C GLY A 135 -3.78 4.47 12.84
N VAL A 136 -4.33 4.55 11.62
CA VAL A 136 -5.66 4.02 11.28
C VAL A 136 -5.72 2.50 11.48
N SER A 137 -4.70 1.76 11.02
CA SER A 137 -4.66 0.31 11.17
C SER A 137 -4.60 -0.10 12.64
N LEU A 138 -3.77 0.56 13.46
CA LEU A 138 -3.70 0.29 14.90
C LEU A 138 -5.04 0.58 15.61
N TYR A 139 -5.69 1.69 15.26
CA TYR A 139 -6.97 2.08 15.86
C TYR A 139 -8.11 1.11 15.50
N LEU A 140 -8.16 0.66 14.24
CA LEU A 140 -9.24 -0.21 13.75
C LEU A 140 -9.01 -1.71 14.04
N SER A 141 -7.77 -2.12 14.32
CA SER A 141 -7.42 -3.53 14.56
C SER A 141 -8.27 -4.23 15.63
N PRO A 142 -8.53 -3.63 16.81
CA PRO A 142 -9.37 -4.25 17.84
C PRO A 142 -10.82 -4.47 17.41
N ALA A 143 -11.38 -3.55 16.61
CA ALA A 143 -12.76 -3.68 16.11
C ALA A 143 -12.85 -4.73 15.00
N PHE A 144 -11.87 -4.74 14.08
CA PHE A 144 -11.80 -5.68 12.97
C PHE A 144 -11.57 -7.12 13.45
N SER A 145 -10.68 -7.30 14.42
CA SER A 145 -10.40 -8.59 15.06
C SER A 145 -11.66 -9.26 15.59
N ARG A 146 -12.46 -8.52 16.36
CA ARG A 146 -13.70 -9.03 16.97
C ARG A 146 -14.80 -9.30 15.94
N ARG A 147 -14.90 -8.49 14.89
CA ARG A 147 -16.00 -8.59 13.90
C ARG A 147 -15.74 -9.58 12.78
N ILE A 148 -14.49 -9.73 12.35
CA ILE A 148 -14.15 -10.48 11.12
C ILE A 148 -13.22 -11.65 11.42
N VAL A 149 -12.13 -11.43 12.15
CA VAL A 149 -11.09 -12.48 12.30
C VAL A 149 -11.51 -13.56 13.28
N ASP A 150 -12.04 -13.21 14.45
CA ASP A 150 -12.49 -14.17 15.46
C ASP A 150 -13.60 -15.12 14.98
N PRO A 151 -14.68 -14.67 14.30
CA PRO A 151 -15.68 -15.59 13.77
C PRO A 151 -15.13 -16.49 12.66
N THR A 152 -14.27 -15.94 11.79
CA THR A 152 -13.63 -16.73 10.72
C THR A 152 -12.70 -17.79 11.29
N TYR A 153 -11.89 -17.44 12.30
CA TYR A 153 -11.00 -18.38 12.98
C TYR A 153 -11.78 -19.49 13.69
N ARG A 154 -12.87 -19.16 14.39
CA ARG A 154 -13.74 -20.17 15.04
C ARG A 154 -14.35 -21.12 14.01
N PHE A 155 -14.77 -20.61 12.85
CA PHE A 155 -15.34 -21.42 11.78
C PHE A 155 -14.31 -22.39 11.17
N VAL A 156 -13.12 -21.89 10.84
CA VAL A 156 -12.02 -22.70 10.31
C VAL A 156 -11.54 -23.73 11.35
N ALA A 157 -11.31 -23.31 12.60
CA ALA A 157 -10.90 -24.21 13.67
C ALA A 157 -11.95 -25.31 13.94
N LYS A 158 -13.25 -24.99 13.84
CA LYS A 158 -14.32 -25.99 13.96
C LYS A 158 -14.34 -26.96 12.78
N ARG A 159 -13.99 -26.50 11.57
CA ARG A 159 -13.91 -27.34 10.37
C ARG A 159 -12.70 -28.30 10.38
N PHE A 160 -11.60 -27.88 11.01
CA PHE A 160 -10.32 -28.64 11.04
C PHE A 160 -10.03 -29.36 12.35
N ARG A 161 -10.83 -29.16 13.41
CA ARG A 161 -10.76 -29.99 14.62
C ARG A 161 -11.24 -31.40 14.30
N ARG A 162 -10.30 -32.33 14.17
CA ARG A 162 -10.58 -33.78 14.19
C ARG A 162 -11.24 -34.12 15.54
N PRO A 163 -12.27 -34.99 15.57
CA PRO A 163 -12.83 -35.45 16.82
C PRO A 163 -11.73 -36.14 17.65
N PRO A 164 -11.69 -35.93 18.98
CA PRO A 164 -10.81 -36.71 19.84
C PRO A 164 -11.20 -38.19 19.70
N GLN A 165 -10.21 -39.04 19.40
CA GLN A 165 -10.30 -40.49 19.59
C GLN A 165 -10.03 -40.81 21.05
#